data_AF-A0A090WSU6-F1
#
_entry.id   AF-A0A090WSU6-F1
#
_cell.length_a   1.000
_cell.length_b   1.000
_cell.length_c   1.000
_cell.angle_alpha   90.00
_cell.angle_beta   90.00
_cell.angle_gamma   90.00
#
_symmetry.space_group_name_H-M   'P 1'
#
loop_
_entity.id
_entity.type
_entity.pdbx_description
1 polymer ?
#
loop_
_entity_poly.entity_id
_entity_poly.type
_entity_poly.pdbx_seq_one_letter_code
_entity_poly.pdbx_strand_id
1 'polypeptide(L)'
;MIALTQLLVKYALLEPFGGVAISLDGIGISLLIFATICIAAAGNIINDIYDIETDFVNKPHKLIVGNSISEKTAYNLFIVLNFIGVGVGFYLSHAVGKSAFFSLFVIISALLYVYATYLKRTLLIGNIVISILVALSVLIVGIFELLPALTLENRDIQLTFFKIIFDYAVFAFLLNLIREIAKDVEDIDGDYKAGMNTLPIAIGRDRTG
;
A
#
# COMPACT_ATOMS: atom_id res chain seq x y z
N MET A 1 -7.47 4.42 -7.24
CA MET A 1 -6.10 4.60 -7.79
C MET A 1 -5.33 3.30 -7.96
N ILE A 2 -5.29 2.40 -6.95
CA ILE A 2 -4.56 1.11 -7.05
C ILE A 2 -4.97 0.30 -8.29
N ALA A 3 -6.27 -0.02 -8.43
CA ALA A 3 -6.77 -0.81 -9.57
C ALA A 3 -6.35 -0.23 -10.93
N LEU A 4 -6.60 1.07 -11.12
CA LEU A 4 -6.25 1.75 -12.36
C LEU A 4 -4.74 1.68 -12.64
N THR A 5 -3.91 1.92 -11.63
CA THR A 5 -2.44 1.87 -11.78
C THR A 5 -1.99 0.48 -12.17
N GLN A 6 -2.50 -0.56 -11.50
CA GLN A 6 -2.14 -1.95 -11.81
C GLN A 6 -2.63 -2.39 -13.20
N LEU A 7 -3.82 -1.94 -13.62
CA LEU A 7 -4.34 -2.17 -14.96
C LEU A 7 -3.50 -1.45 -16.03
N LEU A 8 -3.06 -0.22 -15.78
CA LEU A 8 -2.17 0.50 -16.70
C LEU A 8 -0.81 -0.19 -16.82
N VAL A 9 -0.23 -0.67 -15.71
CA VAL A 9 1.01 -1.45 -15.77
C VAL A 9 0.82 -2.70 -16.64
N LYS A 10 -0.25 -3.48 -16.44
CA LYS A 10 -0.49 -4.68 -17.26
C LYS A 10 -0.78 -4.33 -18.73
N TYR A 11 -1.86 -3.60 -18.97
CA TYR A 11 -2.46 -3.46 -20.30
C TYR A 11 -1.86 -2.33 -21.13
N ALA A 12 -1.28 -1.30 -20.50
CA ALA A 12 -0.68 -0.17 -21.23
C ALA A 12 0.86 -0.25 -21.30
N LEU A 13 1.52 -0.88 -20.32
CA LEU A 13 2.98 -1.00 -20.28
C LEU A 13 3.50 -2.38 -20.67
N LEU A 14 2.92 -3.50 -20.22
CA LEU A 14 3.49 -4.83 -20.47
C LEU A 14 2.94 -5.46 -21.75
N GLU A 15 1.63 -5.62 -21.86
CA GLU A 15 0.96 -6.37 -22.94
C GLU A 15 1.18 -5.81 -24.36
N PRO A 16 1.23 -4.49 -24.59
CA PRO A 16 1.47 -3.95 -25.94
C PRO A 16 2.86 -4.30 -26.50
N PHE A 17 3.82 -4.68 -25.64
CA PHE A 17 5.17 -5.03 -26.05
C PHE A 17 5.30 -6.55 -26.15
N GLY A 18 5.03 -7.10 -27.34
CA GLY A 18 4.96 -8.54 -27.61
C GLY A 18 6.24 -9.37 -27.34
N GLY A 19 7.33 -8.76 -26.85
CA GLY A 19 8.52 -9.46 -26.36
C GLY A 19 8.54 -9.71 -24.85
N VAL A 20 7.57 -9.16 -24.11
CA VAL A 20 7.44 -9.35 -22.66
C VAL A 20 6.53 -10.54 -22.38
N ALA A 21 7.06 -11.57 -21.72
CA ALA A 21 6.22 -12.68 -21.28
C ALA A 21 5.48 -12.30 -19.99
N ILE A 22 4.17 -12.51 -19.97
CA ILE A 22 3.29 -12.22 -18.84
C ILE A 22 2.74 -13.52 -18.27
N SER A 23 2.43 -13.51 -16.97
CA SER A 23 2.07 -14.74 -16.23
C SER A 23 0.58 -14.80 -15.89
N LEU A 24 -0.06 -13.65 -15.69
CA LEU A 24 -1.46 -13.61 -15.28
C LEU A 24 -2.36 -13.45 -16.51
N ASP A 25 -3.47 -14.17 -16.52
CA ASP A 25 -4.58 -13.89 -17.42
C ASP A 25 -5.48 -12.78 -16.84
N GLY A 26 -6.63 -12.52 -17.46
CA GLY A 26 -7.59 -11.52 -17.00
C GLY A 26 -8.15 -11.80 -15.60
N ILE A 27 -8.30 -13.08 -15.23
CA ILE A 27 -8.78 -13.47 -13.90
C ILE A 27 -7.65 -13.28 -12.88
N GLY A 28 -6.43 -13.72 -13.19
CA GLY A 28 -5.26 -13.59 -12.34
C GLY A 28 -4.96 -12.15 -11.96
N ILE A 29 -4.98 -11.21 -12.92
CA ILE A 29 -4.79 -9.79 -12.61
C ILE A 29 -5.95 -9.22 -11.77
N SER A 30 -7.19 -9.65 -12.04
CA SER A 30 -8.34 -9.21 -11.26
C SER A 30 -8.24 -9.67 -9.80
N LEU A 31 -7.77 -10.89 -9.57
CA LEU A 31 -7.50 -11.43 -8.23
C LEU A 31 -6.35 -10.67 -7.54
N LEU A 32 -5.27 -10.34 -8.26
CA LEU A 32 -4.17 -9.54 -7.71
C LEU A 32 -4.66 -8.16 -7.25
N ILE A 33 -5.43 -7.48 -8.11
CA ILE A 33 -6.04 -6.18 -7.82
C ILE A 33 -6.97 -6.30 -6.62
N PHE A 34 -7.84 -7.29 -6.61
CA PHE A 34 -8.78 -7.53 -5.52
C PHE A 34 -8.07 -7.77 -4.19
N ALA A 35 -7.04 -8.64 -4.16
CA ALA A 35 -6.22 -8.87 -2.97
C ALA A 35 -5.55 -7.59 -2.47
N THR A 36 -4.98 -6.81 -3.38
CA THR A 36 -4.31 -5.54 -3.04
C THR A 36 -5.31 -4.53 -2.45
N ILE A 37 -6.50 -4.40 -3.04
CA ILE A 37 -7.55 -3.50 -2.55
C ILE A 37 -8.06 -3.95 -1.18
N CYS A 38 -8.27 -5.24 -0.96
CA CYS A 38 -8.71 -5.76 0.34
C CYS A 38 -7.71 -5.42 1.45
N ILE A 39 -6.41 -5.68 1.22
CA ILE A 39 -5.37 -5.37 2.21
C ILE A 39 -5.24 -3.86 2.42
N ALA A 40 -5.25 -3.06 1.35
CA ALA A 40 -5.20 -1.60 1.47
C ALA A 40 -6.42 -1.04 2.22
N ALA A 41 -7.61 -1.57 1.95
CA ALA A 41 -8.83 -1.19 2.66
C ALA A 41 -8.75 -1.57 4.14
N ALA A 42 -8.26 -2.77 4.48
CA ALA A 42 -8.00 -3.16 5.85
C ALA A 42 -7.01 -2.19 6.53
N GLY A 43 -5.91 -1.85 5.85
CA GLY A 43 -4.92 -0.87 6.31
C GLY A 43 -5.52 0.51 6.62
N ASN A 44 -6.38 1.02 5.74
CA ASN A 44 -7.09 2.29 5.99
C ASN A 44 -8.03 2.18 7.19
N ILE A 45 -8.80 1.09 7.31
CA ILE A 45 -9.74 0.90 8.42
C ILE A 45 -9.01 0.86 9.76
N ILE A 46 -7.91 0.11 9.87
CA ILE A 46 -7.15 0.06 11.12
C ILE A 46 -6.49 1.40 11.42
N ASN A 47 -6.03 2.12 10.40
CA ASN A 47 -5.53 3.47 10.56
C ASN A 47 -6.60 4.40 11.17
N ASP A 48 -7.81 4.41 10.59
CA ASP A 48 -8.94 5.23 11.06
C ASP A 48 -9.34 4.88 12.51
N ILE A 49 -9.29 3.60 12.91
CA ILE A 49 -9.54 3.19 14.31
C ILE A 49 -8.51 3.83 15.25
N TYR A 50 -7.24 3.84 14.89
CA TYR A 50 -6.18 4.43 15.73
C TYR A 50 -6.09 5.95 15.61
N ASP A 51 -6.80 6.57 14.67
CA ASP A 51 -6.83 8.03 14.43
C ASP A 51 -8.08 8.72 15.02
N ILE A 52 -8.98 8.00 15.70
CA ILE A 52 -10.22 8.59 16.23
C ILE A 52 -9.96 9.86 17.07
N GLU A 53 -8.97 9.82 17.97
CA GLU A 53 -8.63 10.96 18.83
C GLU A 53 -8.02 12.15 18.06
N THR A 54 -7.11 11.88 17.11
CA THR A 54 -6.45 12.92 16.31
C THR A 54 -7.41 13.53 15.29
N ASP A 55 -8.20 12.70 14.60
CA ASP A 55 -9.19 13.13 13.62
C ASP A 55 -10.36 13.87 14.25
N PHE A 56 -10.73 13.59 15.49
CA PHE A 56 -11.72 14.38 16.21
C PHE A 56 -11.28 15.85 16.39
N VAL A 57 -9.97 16.09 16.54
CA VAL A 57 -9.41 17.44 16.65
C VAL A 57 -9.21 18.06 15.27
N ASN A 58 -8.54 17.36 14.36
CA ASN A 58 -8.12 17.90 13.07
C ASN A 58 -9.28 17.99 12.07
N LYS A 59 -10.12 16.96 12.01
CA LYS A 59 -11.08 16.72 10.92
C LYS A 59 -12.41 16.13 11.44
N PRO A 60 -13.11 16.77 12.42
CA PRO A 60 -14.28 16.19 13.10
C PRO A 60 -15.43 15.80 12.16
N HIS A 61 -15.61 16.54 11.06
CA HIS A 61 -16.66 16.27 10.06
C HIS A 61 -16.37 15.05 9.17
N LYS A 62 -15.15 14.52 9.17
CA LYS A 62 -14.74 13.34 8.41
C LYS A 62 -14.64 12.07 9.25
N LEU A 63 -14.89 12.15 10.56
CA LEU A 63 -14.78 11.02 11.47
C LEU A 63 -15.92 10.02 11.22
N ILE A 64 -15.59 8.85 10.66
CA ILE A 64 -16.54 7.77 10.35
C ILE A 64 -16.58 6.74 11.47
N VAL A 65 -15.41 6.25 11.90
CA VAL A 65 -15.28 5.28 13.00
C VAL A 65 -15.53 6.00 14.33
N GLY A 66 -16.36 5.41 15.18
CA GLY A 66 -16.84 6.03 16.42
C GLY A 66 -18.13 6.84 16.26
N ASN A 67 -18.41 7.38 15.07
CA ASN A 67 -19.64 8.11 14.76
C ASN A 67 -20.69 7.25 14.02
N SER A 68 -20.41 6.89 12.77
CA SER A 68 -21.35 6.16 11.90
C SER A 68 -21.11 4.65 11.91
N ILE A 69 -19.87 4.23 12.16
CA ILE A 69 -19.47 2.84 12.26
C ILE A 69 -18.85 2.60 13.63
N SER A 70 -19.33 1.59 14.36
CA SER A 70 -18.73 1.21 15.64
C SER A 70 -17.31 0.67 15.46
N GLU A 71 -16.43 0.91 16.43
CA GLU A 71 -15.07 0.36 16.44
C GLU A 71 -15.07 -1.17 16.27
N LYS A 72 -16.00 -1.87 16.93
CA LYS A 72 -16.14 -3.33 16.80
C LYS A 72 -16.42 -3.75 15.36
N THR A 73 -17.30 -3.04 14.66
CA THR A 73 -17.59 -3.30 13.25
C THR A 73 -16.36 -3.03 12.39
N ALA A 74 -15.64 -1.94 12.66
CA ALA A 74 -14.42 -1.58 11.93
C ALA A 74 -13.32 -2.65 12.12
N TYR A 75 -13.07 -3.11 13.36
CA TYR A 75 -12.14 -4.21 13.63
C TYR A 75 -12.53 -5.52 12.93
N ASN A 76 -13.82 -5.87 12.94
CA ASN A 76 -14.30 -7.04 12.21
C ASN A 76 -14.03 -6.92 10.70
N LEU A 77 -14.29 -5.73 10.13
CA LEU A 77 -14.04 -5.49 8.70
C LEU A 77 -12.55 -5.55 8.37
N PHE A 78 -11.68 -4.99 9.22
CA PHE A 78 -10.23 -5.12 9.12
C PHE A 78 -9.79 -6.60 9.06
N ILE A 79 -10.29 -7.44 9.98
CA ILE A 79 -9.95 -8.86 10.04
C ILE A 79 -10.42 -9.59 8.77
N VAL A 80 -11.69 -9.39 8.38
CA VAL A 80 -12.29 -10.06 7.22
C VAL A 80 -11.57 -9.68 5.93
N LEU A 81 -11.28 -8.39 5.72
CA LEU A 81 -10.59 -7.92 4.52
C LEU A 81 -9.15 -8.41 4.44
N ASN A 82 -8.41 -8.43 5.55
CA ASN A 82 -7.07 -9.03 5.57
C ASN A 82 -7.13 -10.52 5.27
N PHE A 83 -8.05 -11.25 5.89
CA PHE A 83 -8.20 -12.68 5.65
C PHE A 83 -8.49 -12.97 4.17
N ILE A 84 -9.40 -12.22 3.55
CA ILE A 84 -9.71 -12.33 2.12
C ILE A 84 -8.49 -11.97 1.28
N GLY A 85 -7.87 -10.82 1.52
CA GLY A 85 -6.76 -10.33 0.69
C GLY A 85 -5.54 -11.26 0.75
N VAL A 86 -5.18 -11.70 1.95
CA VAL A 86 -4.11 -12.68 2.18
C VAL A 86 -4.48 -14.04 1.59
N GLY A 87 -5.73 -14.50 1.74
CA GLY A 87 -6.22 -15.76 1.17
C GLY A 87 -6.20 -15.79 -0.36
N VAL A 88 -6.61 -14.70 -1.02
CA VAL A 88 -6.51 -14.55 -2.47
C VAL A 88 -5.06 -14.48 -2.91
N GLY A 89 -4.22 -13.76 -2.17
CA GLY A 89 -2.77 -13.72 -2.40
C GLY A 89 -2.10 -15.08 -2.28
N PHE A 90 -2.52 -15.92 -1.33
CA PHE A 90 -2.09 -17.30 -1.19
C PHE A 90 -2.42 -18.11 -2.43
N TYR A 91 -3.68 -18.09 -2.85
CA TYR A 91 -4.15 -18.79 -4.04
C TYR A 91 -3.35 -18.36 -5.28
N LEU A 92 -3.21 -17.05 -5.49
CA LEU A 92 -2.52 -16.51 -6.66
C LEU A 92 -1.04 -16.90 -6.69
N SER A 93 -0.36 -16.86 -5.53
CA SER A 93 1.04 -17.26 -5.40
C SER A 93 1.27 -18.71 -5.79
N HIS A 94 0.32 -19.60 -5.47
CA HIS A 94 0.36 -21.00 -5.88
C HIS A 94 0.04 -21.16 -7.38
N ALA A 95 -0.96 -20.42 -7.88
CA ALA A 95 -1.36 -20.46 -9.28
C ALA A 95 -0.21 -20.09 -10.24
N VAL A 96 0.64 -19.14 -9.86
CA VAL A 96 1.83 -18.75 -10.65
C VAL A 96 3.07 -19.61 -10.35
N GLY A 97 2.95 -20.69 -9.56
CA GLY A 97 4.05 -21.59 -9.23
C GLY A 97 5.13 -20.98 -8.33
N LYS A 98 4.83 -19.89 -7.61
CA LYS A 98 5.74 -19.17 -6.71
C LYS A 98 5.14 -19.04 -5.31
N SER A 99 4.90 -20.15 -4.61
CA SER A 99 4.26 -20.15 -3.28
C SER A 99 4.90 -19.20 -2.27
N ALA A 100 6.21 -18.94 -2.36
CA ALA A 100 6.92 -17.99 -1.50
C ALA A 100 6.38 -16.55 -1.61
N PHE A 101 5.77 -16.16 -2.75
CA PHE A 101 5.19 -14.83 -2.94
C PHE A 101 4.03 -14.55 -1.99
N PHE A 102 3.42 -15.59 -1.40
CA PHE A 102 2.39 -15.44 -0.39
C PHE A 102 2.87 -14.58 0.79
N SER A 103 4.15 -14.71 1.16
CA SER A 103 4.76 -13.94 2.24
C SER A 103 4.63 -12.43 2.04
N LEU A 104 4.60 -11.93 0.79
CA LEU A 104 4.43 -10.51 0.49
C LEU A 104 3.11 -9.98 1.03
N PHE A 105 2.00 -10.69 0.81
CA PHE A 105 0.68 -10.26 1.30
C PHE A 105 0.61 -10.26 2.83
N VAL A 106 1.21 -11.27 3.47
CA VAL A 106 1.27 -11.36 4.93
C VAL A 106 2.11 -10.21 5.51
N ILE A 107 3.29 -9.96 4.94
CA ILE A 107 4.19 -8.88 5.39
C ILE A 107 3.54 -7.52 5.19
N ILE A 108 2.90 -7.27 4.05
CA ILE A 108 2.19 -6.00 3.77
C ILE A 108 1.06 -5.79 4.79
N SER A 109 0.23 -6.81 5.04
CA SER A 109 -0.86 -6.74 6.03
C SER A 109 -0.32 -6.47 7.44
N ALA A 110 0.71 -7.20 7.86
CA ALA A 110 1.34 -7.00 9.16
C ALA A 110 1.98 -5.61 9.30
N LEU A 111 2.65 -5.13 8.25
CA LEU A 111 3.31 -3.83 8.25
C LEU A 111 2.30 -2.67 8.30
N LEU A 112 1.15 -2.79 7.63
CA LEU A 112 0.04 -1.83 7.76
C LEU A 112 -0.50 -1.76 9.20
N TYR A 113 -0.64 -2.91 9.85
CA TYR A 113 -1.06 -2.96 11.26
C TYR A 113 -0.02 -2.32 12.19
N VAL A 114 1.27 -2.69 12.05
CA VAL A 114 2.38 -2.13 12.84
C VAL A 114 2.55 -0.63 12.60
N TYR A 115 2.31 -0.18 11.36
CA TYR A 115 2.28 1.23 11.02
C TYR A 115 1.22 1.98 11.82
N ALA A 116 -0.04 1.53 11.74
CA ALA A 116 -1.18 2.22 12.38
C ALA A 116 -1.07 2.25 13.91
N THR A 117 -0.50 1.20 14.49
CA THR A 117 -0.36 1.05 15.96
C THR A 117 0.84 1.78 16.55
N TYR A 118 1.99 1.71 15.89
CA TYR A 118 3.26 2.16 16.47
C TYR A 118 4.00 3.17 15.60
N LEU A 119 4.23 2.88 14.31
CA LEU A 119 5.19 3.64 13.52
C LEU A 119 4.66 5.01 13.09
N LYS A 120 3.35 5.20 12.95
CA LYS A 120 2.79 6.51 12.57
C LYS A 120 3.15 7.63 13.55
N ARG A 121 3.46 7.30 14.80
CA ARG A 121 3.81 8.25 15.87
C ARG A 121 5.31 8.60 15.90
N THR A 122 6.09 8.00 15.02
CA THR A 122 7.55 8.13 14.98
C THR A 122 8.01 9.05 13.86
N LEU A 123 8.99 9.89 14.15
CA LEU A 123 9.53 10.88 13.22
C LEU A 123 10.01 10.23 11.93
N LEU A 124 9.39 10.59 10.80
CA LEU A 124 9.70 10.15 9.42
C LEU A 124 9.53 8.66 9.11
N ILE A 125 9.74 7.77 10.08
CA ILE A 125 9.68 6.31 9.86
C ILE A 125 8.28 5.90 9.42
N GLY A 126 7.23 6.46 10.03
CA GLY A 126 5.84 6.23 9.61
C GLY A 126 5.63 6.61 8.13
N ASN A 127 6.00 7.84 7.76
CA ASN A 127 5.83 8.37 6.40
C ASN A 127 6.61 7.54 5.36
N ILE A 128 7.82 7.08 5.72
CA ILE A 128 8.63 6.22 4.86
C ILE A 128 7.95 4.85 4.67
N VAL A 129 7.50 4.22 5.76
CA VAL A 129 6.88 2.89 5.71
C VAL A 129 5.61 2.89 4.88
N ILE A 130 4.71 3.86 5.09
CA ILE A 130 3.47 3.94 4.30
C ILE A 130 3.77 4.23 2.81
N SER A 131 4.80 5.03 2.53
CA SER A 131 5.23 5.31 1.15
C SER A 131 5.84 4.09 0.47
N ILE A 132 6.58 3.25 1.21
CA ILE A 132 7.07 1.96 0.70
C ILE A 132 5.88 1.05 0.35
N LEU A 133 4.85 1.00 1.20
CA LEU A 133 3.66 0.20 0.97
C LEU A 133 2.89 0.67 -0.29
N VAL A 134 2.82 1.98 -0.52
CA VAL A 134 2.25 2.55 -1.76
C VAL A 134 3.08 2.14 -2.98
N ALA A 135 4.41 2.24 -2.92
CA ALA A 135 5.28 1.79 -4.00
C ALA A 135 5.17 0.28 -4.29
N LEU A 136 5.07 -0.54 -3.24
CA LEU A 136 4.87 -1.98 -3.36
C LEU A 136 3.56 -2.32 -4.09
N SER A 137 2.51 -1.50 -3.95
CA SER A 137 1.25 -1.71 -4.69
C SER A 137 1.42 -1.61 -6.22
N VAL A 138 2.44 -0.89 -6.69
CA VAL A 138 2.82 -0.84 -8.12
C VAL A 138 3.74 -2.00 -8.46
N LEU A 139 4.77 -2.22 -7.64
CA LEU A 139 5.79 -3.23 -7.88
C LEU A 139 5.24 -4.66 -7.89
N ILE A 140 4.18 -4.93 -7.13
CA ILE A 140 3.56 -6.26 -7.03
C ILE A 140 3.09 -6.80 -8.40
N VAL A 141 2.68 -5.93 -9.33
CA VAL A 141 2.32 -6.34 -10.69
C VAL A 141 3.54 -6.87 -11.43
N GLY A 142 4.69 -6.19 -11.36
CA GLY A 142 5.94 -6.66 -11.95
C GLY A 142 6.42 -7.98 -11.33
N ILE A 143 6.24 -8.14 -10.01
CA ILE A 143 6.57 -9.38 -9.29
C ILE A 143 5.73 -10.55 -9.81
N PHE A 144 4.43 -10.38 -9.97
CA PHE A 144 3.52 -11.46 -10.36
C PHE A 144 3.43 -11.70 -11.87
N GLU A 145 3.70 -10.70 -12.71
CA GLU A 145 3.68 -10.84 -14.17
C GLU A 145 5.02 -11.34 -14.72
N LEU A 146 6.14 -10.76 -14.29
CA LEU A 146 7.43 -10.92 -14.97
C LEU A 146 8.29 -12.04 -14.37
N LEU A 147 8.31 -12.17 -13.04
CA LEU A 147 9.18 -13.14 -12.37
C LEU A 147 8.77 -14.61 -12.60
N PRO A 148 7.47 -14.97 -12.64
CA PRO A 148 7.10 -16.35 -12.95
C PRO A 148 7.37 -16.73 -14.41
N ALA A 149 7.26 -15.79 -15.34
CA ALA A 149 7.52 -15.96 -16.77
C ALA A 149 9.00 -15.78 -17.17
N LEU A 150 9.90 -15.56 -16.21
CA LEU A 150 11.33 -15.33 -16.46
C LEU A 150 12.02 -16.61 -16.93
N THR A 151 12.64 -16.54 -18.11
CA THR A 151 13.52 -17.58 -18.67
C THR A 151 14.91 -17.00 -18.94
N LEU A 152 15.88 -17.85 -19.29
CA LEU A 152 17.21 -17.37 -19.67
C LEU A 152 17.18 -16.55 -20.97
N GLU A 153 16.26 -16.87 -21.88
CA GLU A 153 16.17 -16.25 -23.21
C GLU A 153 15.52 -14.86 -23.17
N ASN A 154 14.51 -14.65 -22.31
CA ASN A 154 13.79 -13.38 -22.20
C ASN A 154 14.32 -12.47 -21.07
N ARG A 155 15.39 -12.88 -20.38
CA ARG A 155 15.88 -12.25 -19.15
C ARG A 155 16.10 -10.76 -19.28
N ASP A 156 16.76 -10.32 -20.35
CA ASP A 156 17.13 -8.92 -20.52
C ASP A 156 15.91 -8.02 -20.74
N ILE A 157 14.93 -8.50 -21.51
CA ILE A 157 13.67 -7.80 -21.73
C ILE A 157 12.88 -7.73 -20.41
N GLN A 158 12.73 -8.86 -19.70
CA GLN A 158 12.01 -8.91 -18.43
C GLN A 158 12.62 -7.99 -17.38
N LEU A 159 13.94 -8.00 -17.23
CA LEU A 159 14.64 -7.11 -16.30
C LEU A 159 14.52 -5.64 -16.69
N THR A 160 14.47 -5.33 -17.98
CA THR A 160 14.26 -3.96 -18.47
C THR A 160 12.88 -3.45 -18.06
N PHE A 161 11.82 -4.22 -18.31
CA PHE A 161 10.47 -3.83 -17.91
C PHE A 161 10.27 -3.83 -16.39
N PHE A 162 10.90 -4.77 -15.66
CA PHE A 162 10.89 -4.75 -14.21
C PHE A 162 11.55 -3.48 -13.65
N LYS A 163 12.67 -3.02 -14.23
CA LYS A 163 13.31 -1.75 -13.86
C LYS A 163 12.40 -0.55 -14.14
N ILE A 164 11.70 -0.52 -15.27
CA ILE A 164 10.73 0.55 -15.56
C ILE A 164 9.62 0.59 -14.50
N ILE A 165 9.05 -0.57 -14.13
CA ILE A 165 8.04 -0.64 -13.05
C ILE A 165 8.66 -0.19 -11.71
N PHE A 166 9.90 -0.57 -11.43
CA PHE A 166 10.62 -0.15 -10.24
C PHE A 166 10.82 1.38 -10.20
N ASP A 167 11.16 2.01 -11.32
CA ASP A 167 11.28 3.47 -11.41
C ASP A 167 9.93 4.14 -11.10
N TYR A 168 8.81 3.62 -11.64
CA TYR A 168 7.47 4.10 -11.28
C TYR A 168 7.14 3.89 -9.80
N ALA A 169 7.57 2.78 -9.20
CA ALA A 169 7.41 2.53 -7.77
C ALA A 169 8.22 3.54 -6.93
N VAL A 170 9.43 3.91 -7.36
CA VAL A 170 10.23 4.97 -6.72
C VAL A 170 9.55 6.33 -6.84
N PHE A 171 8.98 6.67 -8.00
CA PHE A 171 8.19 7.90 -8.12
C PHE A 171 6.96 7.90 -7.21
N ALA A 172 6.23 6.78 -7.13
CA ALA A 172 5.08 6.63 -6.24
C ALA A 172 5.49 6.77 -4.76
N PHE A 173 6.65 6.21 -4.38
CA PHE A 173 7.25 6.39 -3.06
C PHE A 173 7.50 7.86 -2.76
N LEU A 174 8.24 8.58 -3.63
CA LEU A 174 8.63 9.97 -3.39
C LEU A 174 7.41 10.89 -3.32
N LEU A 175 6.46 10.73 -4.24
CA LEU A 175 5.23 11.52 -4.26
C LEU A 175 4.40 11.29 -3.00
N ASN A 176 4.28 10.03 -2.55
CA ASN A 176 3.55 9.73 -1.33
C ASN A 176 4.30 10.25 -0.09
N LEU A 177 5.63 10.18 -0.06
CA LEU A 177 6.41 10.69 1.06
C LEU A 177 6.21 12.19 1.24
N ILE A 178 6.26 12.95 0.14
CA ILE A 178 6.00 14.40 0.17
C ILE A 178 4.55 14.66 0.63
N ARG A 179 3.59 13.88 0.13
CA ARG A 179 2.18 14.00 0.53
C ARG A 179 1.98 13.74 2.02
N GLU A 180 2.63 12.73 2.59
CA GLU A 180 2.50 12.39 4.01
C GLU A 180 3.16 13.45 4.88
N ILE A 181 4.31 14.00 4.49
CA ILE A 181 4.94 15.13 5.21
C ILE A 181 4.01 16.37 5.17
N ALA A 182 3.41 16.67 4.02
CA ALA A 182 2.46 17.77 3.89
C ALA A 182 1.18 17.55 4.72
N LYS A 183 0.74 16.29 4.85
CA LYS A 183 -0.38 15.91 5.71
C LYS A 183 -0.05 16.13 7.19
N ASP A 184 1.13 15.72 7.64
CA ASP A 184 1.57 15.96 9.03
C ASP A 184 1.57 17.47 9.36
N VAL A 185 1.90 18.34 8.39
CA VAL A 185 1.83 19.81 8.57
C VAL A 185 0.41 20.32 8.73
N GLU A 186 -0.56 19.71 8.03
CA GLU A 186 -1.99 20.00 8.17
C GLU A 186 -2.52 19.55 9.54
N ASP A 187 -2.07 18.39 10.01
CA ASP A 187 -2.60 17.66 11.16
C ASP A 187 -1.88 17.94 12.50
N ILE A 188 -1.00 18.95 12.52
CA ILE A 188 -0.08 19.27 13.64
C ILE A 188 -0.79 19.47 15.00
N ASP A 189 -1.98 20.08 15.03
CA ASP A 189 -2.67 20.42 16.29
C ASP A 189 -3.21 19.16 17.00
N GLY A 190 -3.78 18.23 16.24
CA GLY A 190 -4.23 16.93 16.74
C GLY A 190 -3.07 16.03 17.11
N ASP A 191 -2.02 15.99 16.28
CA ASP A 191 -0.81 15.19 16.53
C ASP A 191 -0.10 15.62 17.81
N TYR A 192 0.01 16.93 18.04
CA TYR A 192 0.60 17.48 19.25
C TYR A 192 -0.20 17.10 20.50
N LYS A 193 -1.54 17.19 20.44
CA LYS A 193 -2.42 16.77 21.55
C LYS A 193 -2.34 15.27 21.83
N ALA A 194 -2.12 14.45 20.80
CA ALA A 194 -1.94 13.00 20.92
C ALA A 194 -0.51 12.59 21.34
N GLY A 195 0.39 13.55 21.58
CA GLY A 195 1.78 13.29 22.00
C GLY A 195 2.63 12.61 20.92
N MET A 196 2.32 12.83 19.64
CA MET A 196 3.08 12.29 18.52
C MET A 196 4.36 13.09 18.27
N ASN A 197 5.39 12.43 17.71
CA ASN A 197 6.65 13.06 17.35
C ASN A 197 6.80 13.12 15.82
N THR A 198 5.96 13.89 15.14
CA THR A 198 6.02 14.09 13.68
C THR A 198 7.03 15.17 13.28
N LEU A 199 7.38 15.26 11.99
CA LEU A 199 8.37 16.23 11.51
C LEU A 199 8.00 17.69 11.84
N PRO A 200 6.75 18.15 11.60
CA PRO A 200 6.35 19.52 11.94
C PRO A 200 6.44 19.83 13.43
N ILE A 201 6.24 18.84 14.30
CA ILE A 201 6.38 18.99 15.76
C ILE A 201 7.86 19.12 16.15
N ALA A 202 8.75 18.36 15.49
CA ALA A 202 10.17 18.36 15.81
C ALA A 202 10.92 19.62 15.36
N ILE A 203 10.61 20.14 14.15
CA ILE A 203 11.37 21.26 13.55
C ILE A 203 10.57 22.55 13.37
N GLY A 204 9.26 22.53 13.65
CA GLY A 204 8.35 23.67 13.50
C GLY A 204 7.72 23.74 12.09
N ARG A 205 6.47 24.22 12.06
CA ARG A 205 5.62 24.29 10.85
C ARG A 205 6.30 25.00 9.68
N ASP A 206 6.90 26.16 9.93
CA ASP A 206 7.52 27.02 8.91
C ASP A 206 8.79 26.44 8.27
N ARG A 207 9.37 25.39 8.85
CA ARG A 207 10.59 24.74 8.34
C ARG A 207 10.32 23.42 7.62
N THR A 208 9.06 22.98 7.60
CA THR A 208 8.67 21.66 7.08
C THR A 208 8.05 21.74 5.68
N GLY A 209 7.52 22.92 5.29
CA GLY A 209 6.86 23.19 4.00
C GLY A 209 7.75 23.91 3.00
#